data_AF-A0A966FH39-F1
#
_entry.id   AF-A0A966FH39-F1
#
_cell.length_a   1.000
_cell.length_b   1.000
_cell.length_c   1.000
_cell.angle_alpha   90.00
_cell.angle_beta   90.00
_cell.angle_gamma   90.00
#
_symmetry.space_group_name_H-M   'P 1'
#
loop_
_entity.id
_entity.type
_entity.pdbx_description
1 polymer ?
#
loop_
_entity_poly.entity_id
_entity_poly.type
_entity_poly.pdbx_seq_one_letter_code
_entity_poly.pdbx_strand_id
1 'polypeptide(L)'
;MDHFGKTFILSTCALAASLLISACGGGSATDTVPPTVAITSSAATNGTVIYTFAFNKELAANTFVLEDILVTGGTAVNLSQVDATHFRMTVTPTGSAVTVAVPAGKFDDLAHNFNTVAAVNTLIIQTDGGGGTGTGASTALVSFEEATAPTLTGFGGAEDAT
;
A
#
# COMPACT_ATOMS: atom_id res chain seq x y z
N MET A 1 -45.95 -41.50 48.62
CA MET A 1 -46.06 -40.20 47.96
C MET A 1 -44.70 -39.84 47.39
N ASP A 2 -44.46 -40.32 46.18
CA ASP A 2 -43.54 -39.77 45.21
C ASP A 2 -43.93 -38.32 44.89
N HIS A 3 -42.99 -37.38 44.97
CA HIS A 3 -42.82 -36.37 43.94
C HIS A 3 -41.48 -35.62 44.05
N PHE A 4 -40.87 -35.47 42.88
CA PHE A 4 -39.67 -34.76 42.49
C PHE A 4 -39.59 -33.32 43.03
N GLY A 5 -38.39 -32.89 43.45
CA GLY A 5 -38.08 -31.49 43.75
C GLY A 5 -36.68 -31.09 43.28
N LYS A 6 -36.53 -30.87 41.97
CA LYS A 6 -35.38 -30.18 41.37
C LYS A 6 -35.44 -28.70 41.73
N THR A 7 -34.35 -28.11 42.21
CA THR A 7 -33.87 -26.79 41.74
C THR A 7 -32.39 -26.62 42.16
N PHE A 8 -31.48 -26.70 41.19
CA PHE A 8 -30.09 -26.29 41.31
C PHE A 8 -30.05 -24.81 40.86
N ILE A 9 -29.88 -23.86 41.79
CA ILE A 9 -29.59 -22.47 41.42
C ILE A 9 -28.12 -22.21 41.76
N LEU A 10 -27.23 -22.38 40.78
CA LEU A 10 -25.94 -21.69 40.77
C LEU A 10 -26.19 -20.29 40.22
N SER A 11 -26.38 -19.32 41.10
CA SER A 11 -26.44 -17.90 40.74
C SER A 11 -25.61 -17.11 41.74
N THR A 12 -24.33 -16.96 41.43
CA THR A 12 -23.55 -15.72 41.64
C THR A 12 -22.21 -15.89 40.93
N CYS A 13 -22.10 -15.41 39.70
CA CYS A 13 -20.81 -15.14 39.06
C CYS A 13 -20.27 -13.83 39.65
N ALA A 14 -19.82 -13.86 40.91
CA ALA A 14 -19.19 -12.72 41.57
C ALA A 14 -17.67 -12.86 41.45
N LEU A 15 -17.14 -12.60 40.25
CA LEU A 15 -15.72 -12.28 40.09
C LEU A 15 -15.50 -10.84 40.52
N ALA A 16 -15.41 -10.61 41.83
CA ALA A 16 -14.71 -9.44 42.35
C ALA A 16 -13.21 -9.74 42.28
N ALA A 17 -12.62 -9.55 41.09
CA ALA A 17 -11.18 -9.51 40.97
C ALA A 17 -10.70 -8.22 41.65
N SER A 18 -10.24 -8.36 42.89
CA SER A 18 -9.45 -7.36 43.60
C SER A 18 -8.21 -7.03 42.78
N LEU A 19 -8.28 -6.03 41.92
CA LEU A 19 -7.10 -5.55 41.21
C LEU A 19 -6.38 -4.54 42.11
N LEU A 20 -5.28 -5.01 42.69
CA LEU A 20 -4.32 -4.23 43.44
C LEU A 20 -3.93 -2.98 42.65
N ILE A 21 -4.20 -1.82 43.23
CA ILE A 21 -3.71 -0.54 42.76
C ILE A 21 -2.25 -0.37 43.19
N SER A 22 -1.44 0.11 42.25
CA SER A 22 -0.15 0.79 42.41
C SER A 22 1.14 -0.05 42.25
N ALA A 23 2.13 0.63 41.63
CA ALA A 23 3.55 0.28 41.47
C ALA A 23 3.97 -0.55 40.24
N CYS A 24 3.74 0.01 39.05
CA CYS A 24 4.83 0.18 38.08
C CYS A 24 4.59 1.52 37.38
N GLY A 25 5.62 2.37 37.29
CA GLY A 25 5.57 3.65 36.58
C GLY A 25 5.38 3.48 35.08
N GLY A 26 4.21 3.01 34.66
CA GLY A 26 3.78 2.99 33.27
C GLY A 26 3.34 4.39 32.88
N GLY A 27 4.29 5.31 32.75
CA GLY A 27 4.07 6.39 31.82
C GLY A 27 3.85 5.73 30.47
N SER A 28 2.59 5.62 30.03
CA SER A 28 2.31 5.40 28.61
C SER A 28 3.03 6.52 27.91
N ALA A 29 4.20 6.24 27.34
CA ALA A 29 4.89 7.20 26.51
C ALA A 29 3.84 7.64 25.49
N THR A 30 3.40 8.90 25.58
CA THR A 30 2.39 9.42 24.67
C THR A 30 2.99 9.28 23.29
N ASP A 31 2.43 8.38 22.50
CA ASP A 31 2.84 8.21 21.12
C ASP A 31 2.43 9.49 20.40
N THR A 32 3.42 10.22 19.93
CA THR A 32 3.26 11.51 19.23
C THR A 32 3.75 11.41 17.78
N VAL A 33 4.12 10.21 17.34
CA VAL A 33 4.70 10.01 16.01
C VAL A 33 3.56 9.77 15.02
N PRO A 34 3.37 10.65 14.02
CA PRO A 34 2.31 10.49 13.05
C PRO A 34 2.53 9.25 12.14
N PRO A 35 1.46 8.60 11.69
CA PRO A 35 1.55 7.48 10.75
C PRO A 35 1.85 8.00 9.33
N THR A 36 2.47 7.13 8.52
CA THR A 36 2.78 7.36 7.11
C THR A 36 2.25 6.20 6.27
N VAL A 37 2.06 6.47 4.97
CA VAL A 37 1.57 5.48 4.01
C VAL A 37 2.44 5.45 2.76
N ALA A 38 2.75 4.25 2.29
CA ALA A 38 3.35 4.00 1.00
C ALA A 38 2.29 3.45 0.05
N ILE A 39 2.19 4.01 -1.15
CA ILE A 39 1.23 3.61 -2.18
C ILE A 39 1.98 2.91 -3.31
N THR A 40 1.61 1.66 -3.58
CA THR A 40 2.16 0.86 -4.68
C THR A 40 1.03 0.37 -5.59
N SER A 41 1.34 0.14 -6.86
CA SER A 41 0.37 -0.35 -7.86
C SER A 41 0.85 -1.66 -8.46
N SER A 42 -0.08 -2.56 -8.76
CA SER A 42 0.18 -3.71 -9.63
C SER A 42 0.33 -3.27 -11.10
N ALA A 43 0.76 -4.19 -11.96
CA ALA A 43 0.52 -4.04 -13.39
C ALA A 43 -0.99 -4.04 -13.68
N ALA A 44 -1.39 -3.40 -14.78
CA ALA A 44 -2.76 -3.45 -15.26
C ALA A 44 -3.06 -4.84 -15.84
N THR A 45 -4.07 -5.52 -15.30
CA THR A 45 -4.53 -6.83 -15.75
C THR A 45 -5.99 -6.71 -16.16
N ASN A 46 -6.32 -7.02 -17.41
CA ASN A 46 -7.68 -6.89 -17.96
C ASN A 46 -8.29 -5.49 -17.72
N GLY A 47 -7.50 -4.44 -17.88
CA GLY A 47 -7.96 -3.05 -17.67
C GLY A 47 -8.22 -2.68 -16.21
N THR A 48 -7.68 -3.43 -15.25
CA THR A 48 -7.81 -3.15 -13.81
C THR A 48 -6.44 -3.12 -13.14
N VAL A 49 -6.27 -2.22 -12.18
CA VAL A 49 -5.04 -2.05 -11.38
C VAL A 49 -5.38 -2.20 -9.92
N ILE A 50 -4.56 -2.93 -9.16
CA ILE A 50 -4.68 -3.04 -7.71
C ILE A 50 -3.67 -2.11 -7.05
N TYR A 51 -4.16 -1.16 -6.27
CA TYR A 51 -3.35 -0.32 -5.41
C TYR A 51 -3.25 -0.93 -4.02
N THR A 52 -2.04 -0.94 -3.47
CA THR A 52 -1.75 -1.39 -2.10
C THR A 52 -1.24 -0.21 -1.30
N PHE A 53 -1.89 0.04 -0.17
CA PHE A 53 -1.51 1.04 0.83
C PHE A 53 -0.85 0.31 1.99
N ALA A 54 0.41 0.61 2.25
CA ALA A 54 1.17 0.05 3.35
C ALA A 54 1.46 1.14 4.38
N PHE A 55 0.93 0.97 5.59
CA PHE A 55 1.09 1.89 6.70
C PHE A 55 2.27 1.45 7.59
N ASN A 56 3.04 2.41 8.11
CA ASN A 56 4.14 2.10 9.03
C ASN A 56 3.66 1.78 10.46
N LYS A 57 2.38 2.01 10.75
CA LYS A 57 1.72 1.81 12.05
C LYS A 57 0.30 1.30 11.82
N GLU A 58 -0.24 0.62 12.81
CA GLU A 58 -1.65 0.23 12.83
C GLU A 58 -2.56 1.47 12.95
N LEU A 59 -3.61 1.48 12.14
CA LEU A 59 -4.59 2.56 12.12
C LEU A 59 -5.68 2.34 13.15
N ALA A 60 -6.24 3.44 13.67
CA ALA A 60 -7.48 3.37 14.40
C ALA A 60 -8.61 2.82 13.50
N ALA A 61 -9.50 2.02 14.10
CA ALA A 61 -10.55 1.34 13.34
C ALA A 61 -11.42 2.34 12.58
N ASN A 62 -11.74 2.01 11.32
CA ASN A 62 -12.64 2.79 10.45
C ASN A 62 -12.15 4.21 10.09
N THR A 63 -10.87 4.52 10.27
CA THR A 63 -10.32 5.86 9.98
C THR A 63 -9.83 6.03 8.55
N PHE A 64 -9.64 4.94 7.80
CA PHE A 64 -9.23 4.99 6.41
C PHE A 64 -10.32 4.43 5.50
N VAL A 65 -11.02 5.31 4.79
CA VAL A 65 -12.12 4.97 3.88
C VAL A 65 -11.86 5.43 2.45
N LEU A 66 -12.73 5.05 1.52
CA LEU A 66 -12.53 5.34 0.09
C LEU A 66 -12.56 6.85 -0.19
N GLU A 67 -13.34 7.62 0.58
CA GLU A 67 -13.44 9.08 0.48
C GLU A 67 -12.16 9.82 0.86
N ASP A 68 -11.24 9.15 1.55
CA ASP A 68 -9.94 9.72 1.93
C ASP A 68 -8.91 9.66 0.81
N ILE A 69 -9.21 8.94 -0.25
CA ILE A 69 -8.32 8.67 -1.37
C ILE A 69 -8.76 9.49 -2.58
N LEU A 70 -7.87 10.32 -3.09
CA LEU A 70 -8.09 11.07 -4.32
C LEU A 70 -7.58 10.25 -5.51
N VAL A 71 -8.49 9.83 -6.39
CA VAL A 71 -8.15 9.10 -7.61
C VAL A 71 -8.50 9.94 -8.84
N THR A 72 -7.52 10.15 -9.70
CA THR A 72 -7.66 10.88 -10.97
C THR A 72 -7.27 9.95 -12.13
N GLY A 73 -8.03 10.00 -13.23
CA GLY A 73 -7.77 9.16 -14.41
C GLY A 73 -8.23 7.71 -14.28
N GLY A 74 -9.03 7.39 -13.26
CA GLY A 74 -9.67 6.08 -13.09
C GLY A 74 -10.78 6.12 -12.04
N THR A 75 -11.55 5.03 -11.98
CA THR A 75 -12.61 4.83 -10.99
C THR A 75 -12.12 3.85 -9.93
N ALA A 76 -12.17 4.27 -8.67
CA ALA A 76 -11.79 3.43 -7.53
C ALA A 76 -12.99 2.69 -6.95
N VAL A 77 -12.80 1.40 -6.65
CA VAL A 77 -13.80 0.53 -6.04
C VAL A 77 -13.12 -0.44 -5.07
N ASN A 78 -13.94 -1.04 -4.19
CA ASN A 78 -13.53 -2.19 -3.38
C ASN A 78 -12.28 -1.93 -2.51
N LEU A 79 -12.24 -0.80 -1.79
CA LEU A 79 -11.24 -0.61 -0.73
C LEU A 79 -11.51 -1.62 0.39
N SER A 80 -10.54 -2.46 0.70
CA SER A 80 -10.64 -3.44 1.78
C SER A 80 -9.36 -3.52 2.58
N GLN A 81 -9.50 -3.69 3.89
CA GLN A 81 -8.40 -4.00 4.79
C GLN A 81 -7.93 -5.45 4.56
N VAL A 82 -6.63 -5.64 4.37
CA VAL A 82 -5.99 -6.96 4.27
C VAL A 82 -5.51 -7.39 5.65
N ASP A 83 -4.90 -6.46 6.38
CA ASP A 83 -4.44 -6.62 7.76
C ASP A 83 -4.38 -5.25 8.47
N ALA A 84 -3.89 -5.21 9.71
CA ALA A 84 -3.80 -4.00 10.53
C ALA A 84 -3.05 -2.82 9.86
N THR A 85 -2.17 -3.11 8.90
CA THR A 85 -1.26 -2.14 8.27
C THR A 85 -1.35 -2.12 6.74
N HIS A 86 -2.18 -2.95 6.12
CA HIS A 86 -2.30 -3.01 4.67
C HIS A 86 -3.74 -2.95 4.19
N PHE A 87 -3.97 -2.08 3.21
CA PHE A 87 -5.25 -1.95 2.52
C PHE A 87 -5.05 -2.13 1.02
N ARG A 88 -6.07 -2.64 0.35
CA ARG A 88 -6.08 -2.81 -1.10
C ARG A 88 -7.30 -2.15 -1.70
N MET A 89 -7.10 -1.51 -2.85
CA MET A 89 -8.15 -0.86 -3.62
C MET A 89 -8.01 -1.23 -5.08
N THR A 90 -9.14 -1.45 -5.73
CA THR A 90 -9.19 -1.75 -7.15
C THR A 90 -9.49 -0.47 -7.91
N VAL A 91 -8.71 -0.17 -8.94
CA VAL A 91 -8.94 0.98 -9.82
C VAL A 91 -9.08 0.52 -11.25
N THR A 92 -10.16 0.94 -11.91
CA THR A 92 -10.34 0.81 -13.36
C THR A 92 -9.89 2.11 -14.02
N PRO A 93 -8.75 2.12 -14.73
CA PRO A 93 -8.29 3.30 -15.46
C PRO A 93 -9.30 3.73 -16.52
N THR A 94 -9.54 5.03 -16.64
CA THR A 94 -10.37 5.63 -17.70
C THR A 94 -9.54 6.42 -18.72
N GLY A 95 -8.23 6.54 -18.49
CA GLY A 95 -7.29 7.22 -19.38
C GLY A 95 -5.91 6.58 -19.36
N SER A 96 -4.94 7.24 -19.98
CA SER A 96 -3.56 6.75 -20.11
C SER A 96 -2.71 6.89 -18.85
N ALA A 97 -3.22 7.56 -17.81
CA ALA A 97 -2.55 7.71 -16.53
C ALA A 97 -3.57 7.68 -15.40
N VAL A 98 -3.19 7.05 -14.29
CA VAL A 98 -3.94 7.03 -13.04
C VAL A 98 -3.06 7.62 -11.95
N THR A 99 -3.59 8.61 -11.23
CA THR A 99 -2.94 9.17 -10.04
C THR A 99 -3.79 8.85 -8.83
N VAL A 100 -3.18 8.21 -7.83
CA VAL A 100 -3.79 7.92 -6.54
C VAL A 100 -3.03 8.69 -5.47
N ALA A 101 -3.73 9.50 -4.69
CA ALA A 101 -3.16 10.27 -3.61
C ALA A 101 -3.95 10.11 -2.31
N VAL A 102 -3.25 10.13 -1.20
CA VAL A 102 -3.82 10.22 0.15
C VAL A 102 -3.32 11.52 0.79
N PRO A 103 -4.18 12.55 0.91
CA PRO A 103 -3.81 13.82 1.53
C PRO A 103 -3.39 13.68 3.01
N ALA A 104 -2.81 14.75 3.56
CA ALA A 104 -2.57 14.87 5.00
C ALA A 104 -3.88 14.99 5.79
N GLY A 105 -3.90 14.50 7.03
CA GLY A 105 -5.04 14.60 7.95
C GLY A 105 -6.20 13.64 7.62
N LYS A 106 -5.92 12.55 6.94
CA LYS A 106 -6.90 11.60 6.40
C LYS A 106 -7.05 10.32 7.18
N PHE A 107 -6.02 9.91 7.92
CA PHE A 107 -6.08 8.74 8.77
C PHE A 107 -5.26 8.99 10.03
N ASP A 108 -5.59 8.28 11.09
CA ASP A 108 -4.90 8.33 12.37
C ASP A 108 -4.54 6.94 12.90
N ASP A 109 -3.49 6.89 13.71
CA ASP A 109 -3.06 5.68 14.40
C ASP A 109 -3.86 5.41 15.68
N LEU A 110 -3.57 4.30 16.36
CA LEU A 110 -4.23 3.94 17.62
C LEU A 110 -4.06 4.97 18.76
N ALA A 111 -3.07 5.87 18.67
CA ALA A 111 -2.87 6.97 19.60
C ALA A 111 -3.50 8.29 19.11
N HIS A 112 -4.24 8.26 17.99
CA HIS A 112 -4.92 9.39 17.37
C HIS A 112 -3.98 10.47 16.84
N ASN A 113 -2.78 10.09 16.42
CA ASN A 113 -1.93 11.00 15.65
C ASN A 113 -2.34 10.95 14.18
N PHE A 114 -2.68 12.10 13.60
CA PHE A 114 -3.01 12.19 12.19
C PHE A 114 -1.78 12.14 11.29
N ASN A 115 -1.92 11.58 10.09
CA ASN A 115 -0.87 11.64 9.09
C ASN A 115 -0.59 13.10 8.69
N THR A 116 0.68 13.51 8.74
CA THR A 116 1.09 14.89 8.42
C THR A 116 1.58 15.05 6.98
N VAL A 117 1.92 13.93 6.33
CA VAL A 117 2.48 13.89 4.98
C VAL A 117 1.49 13.23 4.04
N ALA A 118 1.28 13.86 2.89
CA ALA A 118 0.50 13.28 1.80
C ALA A 118 1.36 12.27 1.01
N ALA A 119 0.73 11.19 0.56
CA ALA A 119 1.36 10.20 -0.32
C ALA A 119 0.72 10.24 -1.70
N VAL A 120 1.51 10.01 -2.75
CA VAL A 120 1.04 9.98 -4.13
C VAL A 120 1.73 8.88 -4.92
N ASN A 121 0.97 8.20 -5.76
CA ASN A 121 1.47 7.27 -6.77
C ASN A 121 0.83 7.62 -8.12
N THR A 122 1.64 7.68 -9.18
CA THR A 122 1.16 7.87 -10.55
C THR A 122 1.60 6.70 -11.40
N LEU A 123 0.63 6.03 -12.01
CA LEU A 123 0.83 4.93 -12.93
C LEU A 123 0.48 5.37 -14.35
N ILE A 124 1.40 5.18 -15.28
CA ILE A 124 1.13 5.33 -16.72
C ILE A 124 0.64 3.98 -17.26
N ILE A 125 -0.53 3.97 -17.89
CA ILE A 125 -1.09 2.80 -18.57
C ILE A 125 -0.45 2.74 -19.96
N GLN A 126 0.55 1.89 -20.13
CA GLN A 126 1.09 1.59 -21.45
C GLN A 126 0.06 0.77 -22.23
N THR A 127 -0.47 1.33 -23.32
CA THR A 127 -1.40 0.64 -24.23
C THR A 127 -0.68 0.00 -25.42
N ASP A 128 0.64 -0.21 -25.35
CA ASP A 128 1.37 -0.76 -26.48
C ASP A 128 1.00 -2.24 -26.67
N GLY A 129 0.50 -2.57 -27.86
CA GLY A 129 0.10 -3.91 -28.26
C GLY A 129 1.29 -4.84 -28.51
N GLY A 130 2.21 -4.93 -27.57
CA GLY A 130 3.39 -5.79 -27.65
C GLY A 130 3.80 -6.23 -26.25
N GLY A 131 3.93 -7.54 -26.03
CA GLY A 131 4.36 -8.11 -24.76
C GLY A 131 5.72 -7.57 -24.33
N GLY A 132 5.70 -6.55 -23.48
CA GLY A 132 6.87 -6.00 -22.78
C GLY A 132 6.75 -6.33 -21.30
N THR A 133 7.68 -7.14 -20.79
CA THR A 133 7.81 -7.49 -19.37
C THR A 133 7.91 -6.22 -18.52
N GLY A 134 6.88 -5.98 -17.71
CA GLY A 134 6.79 -4.82 -16.83
C GLY A 134 7.97 -4.72 -15.87
N THR A 135 8.57 -3.54 -15.80
CA THR A 135 9.39 -3.10 -14.68
C THR A 135 8.75 -1.84 -14.14
N GLY A 136 8.13 -1.96 -12.97
CA GLY A 136 7.90 -0.80 -12.10
C GLY A 136 9.26 -0.20 -11.73
N ALA A 137 9.30 1.13 -11.67
CA ALA A 137 10.48 2.01 -11.67
C ALA A 137 10.91 2.44 -13.09
N SER A 138 10.37 3.57 -13.54
CA SER A 138 11.02 4.37 -14.58
C SER A 138 12.21 5.14 -14.00
N THR A 139 13.28 4.42 -13.67
CA THR A 139 14.61 4.93 -14.02
C THR A 139 14.73 4.74 -15.53
N ALA A 140 14.91 5.82 -16.27
CA ALA A 140 15.03 5.79 -17.72
C ALA A 140 16.12 4.78 -18.14
N LEU A 141 15.71 3.60 -18.61
CA LEU A 141 16.57 2.73 -19.39
C LEU A 141 16.68 3.39 -20.76
N VAL A 142 17.74 4.18 -20.95
CA VAL A 142 18.13 4.65 -22.27
C VAL A 142 18.54 3.42 -23.06
N SER A 143 17.64 2.92 -23.92
CA SER A 143 18.01 1.97 -24.96
C SER A 143 18.87 2.73 -25.96
N PHE A 144 20.19 2.57 -25.87
CA PHE A 144 21.06 2.89 -27.00
C PHE A 144 20.82 1.81 -28.04
N GLU A 145 20.07 2.12 -29.09
CA GLU A 145 20.08 1.33 -30.31
C GLU A 145 21.54 1.31 -30.81
N GLU A 146 22.19 0.15 -30.73
CA GLU A 146 23.55 -0.01 -31.24
C GLU A 146 23.47 0.12 -32.76
N ALA A 147 23.82 1.30 -33.28
CA ALA A 147 24.04 1.48 -34.69
C ALA A 147 25.16 0.52 -35.10
N THR A 148 24.85 -0.37 -36.07
CA THR A 148 25.78 -1.33 -36.66
C THR A 148 27.20 -0.80 -36.70
N ALA A 149 28.10 -1.51 -36.01
CA ALA A 149 29.53 -1.23 -35.99
C ALA A 149 30.05 -0.75 -37.37
N PRO A 150 30.75 0.40 -37.45
CA PRO A 150 31.30 0.88 -38.71
C PRO A 150 32.31 -0.16 -39.23
N THR A 151 32.09 -0.66 -40.44
CA THR A 151 33.09 -1.48 -41.13
C THR A 151 34.27 -0.57 -41.48
N LEU A 152 35.45 -0.89 -40.94
CA LEU A 152 36.67 -0.20 -41.28
C LEU A 152 37.11 -0.61 -42.69
N THR A 153 36.55 0.08 -43.69
CA THR A 153 36.95 -0.08 -45.08
C THR A 153 38.24 0.72 -45.30
N GLY A 154 39.38 0.11 -45.00
CA GLY A 154 40.68 0.65 -45.39
C GLY A 154 41.73 0.68 -44.28
N PHE A 155 42.48 -0.42 -44.14
CA PHE A 155 43.93 -0.29 -43.94
C PHE A 155 44.59 -0.63 -45.28
N GLY A 156 44.30 0.18 -46.29
CA GLY A 156 45.01 0.15 -47.57
C GLY A 156 46.47 0.52 -47.31
N GLY A 157 47.30 -0.50 -47.07
CA GLY A 157 48.73 -0.39 -46.86
C GLY A 157 49.40 -1.60 -47.46
N ALA A 158 49.52 -1.62 -48.78
CA ALA A 158 50.55 -2.37 -49.46
C ALA A 158 51.87 -1.62 -49.22
N GLU A 159 52.63 -2.03 -48.23
CA GLU A 159 54.08 -1.85 -48.18
C GLU A 159 54.65 -3.25 -48.50
N ASP A 160 54.91 -3.58 -49.76
CA ASP A 160 56.15 -3.24 -50.46
C ASP A 160 57.30 -2.86 -49.51
N ALA A 161 57.98 -3.88 -49.00
CA ALA A 161 59.40 -3.81 -48.77
C ALA A 161 59.99 -5.23 -48.93
N THR A 162 61.01 -5.27 -49.77
CA THR A 162 61.84 -6.40 -50.21
C THR A 162 62.34 -7.34 -49.11
#